data_AF-A0A3C1KEY8-F1
#
_entry.id   AF-A0A3C1KEY8-F1
#
_cell.length_a   1.000
_cell.length_b   1.000
_cell.length_c   1.000
_cell.angle_alpha   90.00
_cell.angle_beta   90.00
_cell.angle_gamma   90.00
#
_symmetry.space_group_name_H-M   'P 1'
#
loop_
_entity.id
_entity.type
_entity.pdbx_description
1 polymer ?
#
loop_
_entity_poly.entity_id
_entity_poly.type
_entity_poly.pdbx_seq_one_letter_code
_entity_poly.pdbx_strand_id
1 'polypeptide(L)'
;MSHMPSPARRSPESWGAIRKLPSGRFQASYLGPDGQRWTARTDAGGALTFDSKTRAREWLTKTRAEIQRGTWVSPTDRAVDAERARQQAPIPNFGKFAAAWVEQRRSGSGQPLRPKTATEYRRQLAGGLAELADSALADITPARVRDWHARRAAVAPTAAGAEARLLRAILNTAVTDGIITSNAVAGALTRTTTGTPHRPPTHDELAAILNAIEPRFKVAILLAAYGALRISEWRALRRSDLAQDKDRYLVTVARQAQHIAGAWVVGPPKSAEGRRVVALPAGLSRLVEAHLSTHVSAAPDALLFPPARGVGFLHDRQFADAWNVARDAAGVRRPILDADGEPTGKFQSDVREHDLRAFAATLHAQSGATLRETMSFLGHSTTAAALAYQHAADDRLREIADRMTLPVLT
;
A
#
# COMPACT_ATOMS: atom_id res chain seq x y z
N MET A 1 -39.15 -46.38 67.43
CA MET A 1 -39.37 -45.99 66.02
C MET A 1 -38.15 -45.21 65.55
N SER A 2 -37.71 -45.50 64.34
CA SER A 2 -36.33 -45.42 63.87
C SER A 2 -35.76 -44.01 63.72
N HIS A 3 -34.54 -43.83 64.21
CA HIS A 3 -33.69 -42.67 63.97
C HIS A 3 -33.01 -42.86 62.60
N MET A 4 -33.34 -42.02 61.60
CA MET A 4 -32.65 -42.04 60.31
C MET A 4 -31.26 -41.39 60.43
N PRO A 5 -30.19 -41.98 59.86
CA PRO A 5 -28.86 -41.41 59.93
C PRO A 5 -28.71 -40.23 58.97
N SER A 6 -28.02 -39.18 59.43
CA SER A 6 -27.55 -38.08 58.57
C SER A 6 -26.64 -38.61 57.45
N PRO A 7 -26.71 -38.05 56.22
CA PRO A 7 -25.85 -38.48 55.12
C PRO A 7 -24.38 -38.15 55.43
N ALA A 8 -23.53 -39.18 55.36
CA ALA A 8 -22.10 -39.05 55.56
C ALA A 8 -21.51 -38.00 54.60
N ARG A 9 -20.84 -36.98 55.14
CA ARG A 9 -20.02 -36.05 54.38
C ARG A 9 -18.90 -36.84 53.70
N ARG A 10 -19.00 -37.02 52.38
CA ARG A 10 -17.93 -37.58 51.54
C ARG A 10 -16.63 -36.82 51.82
N SER A 11 -15.62 -37.56 52.26
CA SER A 11 -14.25 -37.09 52.47
C SER A 11 -13.79 -36.29 51.25
N PRO A 12 -13.10 -35.15 51.41
CA PRO A 12 -12.49 -34.46 50.28
C PRO A 12 -11.59 -35.45 49.57
N GLU A 13 -11.83 -35.70 48.29
CA GLU A 13 -10.94 -36.53 47.49
C GLU A 13 -9.53 -35.93 47.60
N SER A 14 -8.62 -36.59 48.30
CA SER A 14 -7.29 -36.06 48.67
C SER A 14 -6.51 -35.58 47.45
N TRP A 15 -6.77 -36.20 46.31
CA TRP A 15 -6.09 -35.97 45.04
C TRP A 15 -6.72 -34.85 44.17
N GLY A 16 -7.99 -34.47 44.36
CA GLY A 16 -8.70 -33.58 43.44
C GLY A 16 -9.79 -32.74 44.10
N ALA A 17 -9.85 -31.43 43.78
CA ALA A 17 -10.83 -30.51 44.36
C ALA A 17 -11.49 -29.62 43.30
N ILE A 18 -12.78 -29.35 43.47
CA ILE A 18 -13.57 -28.43 42.64
C ILE A 18 -14.10 -27.33 43.55
N ARG A 19 -13.82 -26.06 43.23
CA ARG A 19 -14.38 -24.90 43.92
C ARG A 19 -15.23 -24.05 42.99
N LYS A 20 -16.29 -23.44 43.49
CA LYS A 20 -17.09 -22.44 42.78
C LYS A 20 -16.47 -21.06 43.00
N LEU A 21 -16.25 -20.30 41.93
CA LEU A 21 -15.69 -18.95 41.97
C LEU A 21 -16.81 -17.91 42.13
N PRO A 22 -16.50 -16.66 42.57
CA PRO A 22 -17.47 -15.57 42.63
C PRO A 22 -18.17 -15.28 41.29
N SER A 23 -17.51 -15.59 40.17
CA SER A 23 -18.08 -15.49 38.81
C SER A 23 -19.15 -16.54 38.48
N GLY A 24 -19.47 -17.44 39.41
CA GLY A 24 -20.40 -18.54 39.20
C GLY A 24 -19.78 -19.77 38.51
N ARG A 25 -18.60 -19.64 37.90
CA ARG A 25 -17.86 -20.72 37.23
C ARG A 25 -17.17 -21.65 38.23
N PHE A 26 -16.88 -22.88 37.81
CA PHE A 26 -16.18 -23.90 38.61
C PHE A 26 -14.71 -24.01 38.20
N GLN A 27 -13.82 -24.06 39.18
CA GLN A 27 -12.39 -24.32 38.99
C GLN A 27 -12.05 -25.70 39.55
N ALA A 28 -11.39 -26.53 38.74
CA ALA A 28 -10.82 -27.79 39.18
C ALA A 28 -9.34 -27.64 39.54
N SER A 29 -8.90 -28.43 40.51
CA SER A 29 -7.50 -28.56 40.93
C SER A 29 -7.19 -30.01 41.30
N TYR A 30 -5.94 -30.43 41.16
CA TYR A 30 -5.50 -31.79 41.45
C TYR A 30 -4.09 -31.80 42.04
N LEU A 31 -3.72 -32.86 42.75
CA LEU A 31 -2.36 -33.13 43.20
C LEU A 31 -1.63 -33.91 42.11
N GLY A 32 -0.53 -33.36 41.60
CA GLY A 32 0.32 -34.04 40.63
C GLY A 32 1.22 -35.10 41.29
N PRO A 33 1.79 -36.03 40.50
CA PRO A 33 2.85 -36.95 40.94
C PRO A 33 4.08 -36.24 41.55
N ASP A 34 4.29 -34.98 41.20
CA ASP A 34 5.30 -34.07 41.76
C ASP A 34 4.99 -33.55 43.17
N GLY A 35 3.85 -33.95 43.76
CA GLY A 35 3.40 -33.50 45.07
C GLY A 35 2.86 -32.06 45.08
N GLN A 36 2.82 -31.39 43.93
CA GLN A 36 2.29 -30.03 43.81
C GLN A 36 0.81 -30.02 43.44
N ARG A 37 0.09 -28.99 43.91
CA ARG A 37 -1.32 -28.80 43.57
C ARG A 37 -1.46 -27.88 42.36
N TRP A 38 -2.01 -28.44 41.29
CA TRP A 38 -2.21 -27.78 40.01
C TRP A 38 -3.67 -27.38 39.82
N THR A 39 -3.91 -26.25 39.15
CA THR A 39 -5.24 -25.83 38.71
C THR A 39 -5.45 -26.20 37.25
N ALA A 40 -6.70 -26.41 36.85
CA ALA A 40 -7.03 -26.71 35.47
C ALA A 40 -6.54 -25.61 34.51
N ARG A 41 -5.90 -26.03 33.41
CA ARG A 41 -5.37 -25.17 32.35
C ARG A 41 -5.90 -25.60 30.98
N THR A 42 -6.01 -24.64 30.07
CA THR A 42 -6.24 -24.89 28.64
C THR A 42 -4.98 -25.45 27.98
N ASP A 43 -5.07 -26.02 26.79
CA ASP A 43 -3.91 -26.46 26.01
C ASP A 43 -2.91 -25.31 25.72
N ALA A 44 -3.40 -24.07 25.65
CA ALA A 44 -2.58 -22.85 25.52
C ALA A 44 -2.00 -22.31 26.85
N GLY A 45 -2.13 -23.03 27.97
CA GLY A 45 -1.59 -22.64 29.28
C GLY A 45 -2.42 -21.63 30.11
N GLY A 46 -3.52 -21.11 29.55
CA GLY A 46 -4.47 -20.23 30.24
C GLY A 46 -5.25 -20.93 31.35
N ALA A 47 -5.81 -20.16 32.30
CA ALA A 47 -6.65 -20.70 33.37
C ALA A 47 -7.96 -21.29 32.79
N LEU A 48 -8.27 -22.54 33.11
CA LEU A 48 -9.48 -23.21 32.65
C LEU A 48 -10.53 -23.25 33.77
N THR A 49 -11.73 -22.76 33.45
CA THR A 49 -12.90 -22.82 34.34
C THR A 49 -14.12 -23.34 33.59
N PHE A 50 -14.99 -24.03 34.31
CA PHE A 50 -16.12 -24.78 33.76
C PHE A 50 -17.44 -24.10 34.13
N ASP A 51 -18.45 -24.24 33.29
CA ASP A 51 -19.81 -23.74 33.53
C ASP A 51 -20.60 -24.63 34.50
N SER A 52 -20.23 -25.90 34.63
CA SER A 52 -20.85 -26.85 35.55
C SER A 52 -19.84 -27.65 36.37
N LYS A 53 -20.26 -28.06 37.56
CA LYS A 53 -19.48 -28.96 38.43
C LYS A 53 -19.23 -30.31 37.76
N THR A 54 -20.16 -30.78 36.93
CA THR A 54 -20.05 -32.05 36.19
C THR A 54 -18.88 -32.01 35.20
N ARG A 55 -18.79 -30.98 34.35
CA ARG A 55 -17.67 -30.83 33.41
C ARG A 55 -16.31 -30.68 34.10
N ALA A 56 -16.28 -29.96 35.23
CA ALA A 56 -15.07 -29.88 36.05
C ALA A 56 -14.64 -31.26 36.59
N ARG A 57 -15.60 -32.13 36.89
CA ARG A 57 -15.33 -33.50 37.39
C ARG A 57 -14.91 -34.45 36.28
N GLU A 58 -15.52 -34.35 35.09
CA GLU A 58 -15.11 -35.10 33.89
C GLU A 58 -13.65 -34.77 33.51
N TRP A 59 -13.31 -33.48 33.53
CA TRP A 59 -11.94 -33.03 33.29
C TRP A 59 -10.96 -33.63 34.31
N LEU A 60 -11.29 -33.61 35.61
CA LEU A 60 -10.48 -34.26 36.63
C LEU A 60 -10.33 -35.77 36.36
N THR A 61 -11.41 -36.48 36.05
CA THR A 61 -11.34 -37.92 35.73
C THR A 61 -10.37 -38.20 34.58
N LYS A 62 -10.37 -37.38 33.53
CA LYS A 62 -9.41 -37.48 32.43
C LYS A 62 -7.96 -37.27 32.90
N THR A 63 -7.71 -36.21 33.68
CA THR A 63 -6.39 -35.93 34.26
C THR A 63 -5.91 -37.06 35.18
N ARG A 64 -6.81 -37.67 35.96
CA ARG A 64 -6.48 -38.84 36.81
C ARG A 64 -6.02 -40.01 35.96
N ALA A 65 -6.72 -40.27 34.86
CA ALA A 65 -6.38 -41.35 33.95
C ALA A 65 -5.03 -41.11 33.26
N GLU A 66 -4.70 -39.86 32.91
CA GLU A 66 -3.38 -39.48 32.41
C GLU A 66 -2.27 -39.75 33.44
N ILE A 67 -2.51 -39.39 34.72
CA ILE A 67 -1.57 -39.66 35.82
C ILE A 67 -1.36 -41.16 36.01
N GLN A 68 -2.45 -41.94 36.06
CA GLN A 68 -2.39 -43.39 36.26
C GLN A 68 -1.70 -44.14 35.11
N ARG A 69 -1.81 -43.64 33.87
CA ARG A 69 -1.12 -44.20 32.70
C ARG A 69 0.33 -43.74 32.58
N GLY A 70 0.82 -42.86 33.46
CA GLY A 70 2.16 -42.28 33.36
C GLY A 70 2.33 -41.33 32.17
N THR A 71 1.25 -40.90 31.51
CA THR A 71 1.28 -39.99 30.36
C THR A 71 1.06 -38.53 30.75
N TRP A 72 0.96 -38.25 32.06
CA TRP A 72 0.80 -36.91 32.57
C TRP A 72 2.13 -36.15 32.53
N VAL A 73 2.08 -34.94 31.97
CA VAL A 73 3.18 -33.97 32.00
C VAL A 73 2.73 -32.76 32.82
N SER A 74 3.60 -32.27 33.70
CA SER A 74 3.29 -31.11 34.56
C SER A 74 2.97 -29.87 33.72
N PRO A 75 2.13 -28.94 34.18
CA PRO A 75 1.86 -27.71 33.44
C PRO A 75 3.13 -26.89 33.14
N THR A 76 4.12 -26.93 34.03
CA THR A 76 5.43 -26.29 33.81
C THR A 76 6.20 -27.01 32.71
N ASP A 77 6.33 -28.33 32.77
CA ASP A 77 7.07 -29.09 31.77
C ASP A 77 6.38 -29.02 30.40
N ARG A 78 5.04 -29.03 30.34
CA ARG A 78 4.29 -28.77 29.10
C ARG A 78 4.61 -27.39 28.54
N ALA A 79 4.77 -26.37 29.38
CA ALA A 79 5.13 -25.03 28.93
C ALA A 79 6.58 -24.97 28.43
N VAL A 80 7.52 -25.64 29.12
CA VAL A 80 8.92 -25.73 28.71
C VAL A 80 9.06 -26.55 27.43
N ASP A 81 8.31 -27.63 27.27
CA ASP A 81 8.31 -28.47 26.08
C ASP A 81 7.61 -27.80 24.91
N ALA A 82 6.52 -27.05 25.15
CA ALA A 82 5.91 -26.21 24.12
C ALA A 82 6.86 -25.08 23.68
N GLU A 83 7.61 -24.49 24.60
CA GLU A 83 8.63 -23.49 24.30
C GLU A 83 9.81 -24.10 23.53
N ARG A 84 10.32 -25.27 23.96
CA ARG A 84 11.34 -26.03 23.23
C ARG A 84 10.86 -26.46 21.86
N ALA A 85 9.61 -26.90 21.71
CA ALA A 85 9.02 -27.26 20.43
C ALA A 85 8.82 -26.05 19.52
N ARG A 86 8.52 -24.86 20.07
CA ARG A 86 8.49 -23.60 19.31
C ARG A 86 9.88 -23.18 18.85
N GLN A 87 10.89 -23.34 19.71
CA GLN A 87 12.30 -23.05 19.39
C GLN A 87 12.89 -24.06 18.38
N GLN A 88 12.40 -25.29 18.39
CA GLN A 88 12.80 -26.36 17.45
C GLN A 88 11.91 -26.43 16.21
N ALA A 89 10.82 -25.67 16.14
CA ALA A 89 9.98 -25.60 14.95
C ALA A 89 10.84 -25.09 13.79
N PRO A 90 10.84 -25.77 12.62
CA PRO A 90 11.67 -25.37 11.51
C PRO A 90 11.33 -23.94 11.10
N ILE A 91 12.32 -23.05 11.16
CA ILE A 91 12.18 -21.67 10.73
C ILE A 91 11.65 -21.69 9.29
N PRO A 92 10.51 -21.05 9.00
CA PRO A 92 9.95 -21.09 7.66
C PRO A 92 10.96 -20.50 6.69
N ASN A 93 11.08 -21.11 5.51
CA ASN A 93 11.86 -20.50 4.44
C ASN A 93 11.25 -19.16 4.04
N PHE A 94 12.10 -18.24 3.60
CA PHE A 94 11.71 -16.87 3.29
C PHE A 94 10.62 -16.81 2.22
N GLY A 95 10.66 -17.68 1.20
CA GLY A 95 9.68 -17.71 0.12
C GLY A 95 8.26 -18.00 0.62
N LYS A 96 8.08 -19.04 1.45
CA LYS A 96 6.78 -19.38 2.05
C LYS A 96 6.31 -18.27 2.99
N PHE A 97 7.20 -17.76 3.83
CA PHE A 97 6.87 -16.68 4.76
C PHE A 97 6.44 -15.41 4.02
N ALA A 98 7.19 -15.01 2.99
CA ALA A 98 6.89 -13.84 2.17
C ALA A 98 5.59 -13.97 1.39
N ALA A 99 5.29 -15.16 0.83
CA ALA A 99 4.03 -15.41 0.14
C ALA A 99 2.83 -15.26 1.09
N ALA A 100 2.90 -15.89 2.27
CA ALA A 100 1.87 -15.75 3.31
C ALA A 100 1.75 -14.28 3.76
N TRP A 101 2.87 -13.60 3.93
CA TRP A 101 2.92 -12.18 4.31
C TRP A 101 2.17 -11.30 3.31
N VAL A 102 2.32 -11.52 1.99
CA VAL A 102 1.60 -10.72 0.98
C VAL A 102 0.08 -10.87 1.10
N GLU A 103 -0.42 -12.08 1.35
CA GLU A 103 -1.88 -12.33 1.48
C GLU A 103 -2.45 -11.79 2.80
N GLN A 104 -1.68 -11.90 3.88
CA GLN A 104 -2.09 -11.48 5.21
C GLN A 104 -1.89 -9.98 5.45
N ARG A 105 -1.02 -9.32 4.69
CA ARG A 105 -0.68 -7.91 4.90
C ARG A 105 -1.93 -7.04 4.81
N ARG A 106 -2.06 -6.16 5.80
CA ARG A 106 -3.06 -5.10 5.83
C ARG A 106 -2.41 -3.73 5.70
N SER A 107 -3.11 -2.80 5.07
CA SER A 107 -2.76 -1.37 5.05
C SER A 107 -2.90 -0.77 6.46
N GLY A 108 -2.43 0.46 6.65
CA GLY A 108 -2.67 1.21 7.89
C GLY A 108 -4.15 1.44 8.21
N SER A 109 -5.05 1.24 7.23
CA SER A 109 -6.51 1.31 7.40
C SER A 109 -7.16 -0.06 7.59
N GLY A 110 -6.38 -1.12 7.84
CA GLY A 110 -6.88 -2.48 8.08
C GLY A 110 -7.36 -3.23 6.83
N GLN A 111 -7.22 -2.65 5.64
CA GLN A 111 -7.69 -3.25 4.39
C GLN A 111 -6.61 -4.13 3.75
N PRO A 112 -6.96 -5.14 2.93
CA PRO A 112 -5.99 -5.90 2.14
C PRO A 112 -5.13 -5.00 1.24
N LEU A 113 -3.97 -5.50 0.82
CA LEU A 113 -3.14 -4.81 -0.16
C LEU A 113 -3.94 -4.53 -1.44
N ARG A 114 -3.75 -3.33 -2.01
CA ARG A 114 -4.31 -3.02 -3.33
C ARG A 114 -3.78 -4.01 -4.37
N PRO A 115 -4.59 -4.45 -5.36
CA PRO A 115 -4.18 -5.47 -6.34
C PRO A 115 -2.82 -5.18 -7.01
N LYS A 116 -2.59 -3.92 -7.43
CA LYS A 116 -1.31 -3.49 -8.02
C LYS A 116 -0.12 -3.70 -7.09
N THR A 117 -0.27 -3.39 -5.81
CA THR A 117 0.79 -3.58 -4.81
C THR A 117 1.07 -5.06 -4.58
N ALA A 118 0.03 -5.89 -4.48
CA ALA A 118 0.20 -7.33 -4.33
C ALA A 118 0.88 -7.95 -5.56
N THR A 119 0.46 -7.59 -6.78
CA THR A 119 1.11 -8.01 -8.04
C THR A 119 2.58 -7.58 -8.09
N GLU A 120 2.87 -6.34 -7.71
CA GLU A 120 4.24 -5.83 -7.67
C GLU A 120 5.12 -6.59 -6.66
N TYR A 121 4.60 -6.89 -5.47
CA TYR A 121 5.33 -7.68 -4.48
C TYR A 121 5.57 -9.11 -4.97
N ARG A 122 4.57 -9.77 -5.55
CA ARG A 122 4.75 -11.10 -6.14
C ARG A 122 5.80 -11.09 -7.26
N ARG A 123 5.83 -10.05 -8.10
CA ARG A 123 6.86 -9.85 -9.13
C ARG A 123 8.26 -9.71 -8.52
N GLN A 124 8.42 -8.92 -7.47
CA GLN A 124 9.70 -8.75 -6.79
C GLN A 124 10.18 -10.06 -6.13
N LEU A 125 9.26 -10.81 -5.53
CA LEU A 125 9.52 -12.13 -4.93
C LEU A 125 9.93 -13.18 -5.98
N ALA A 126 9.24 -13.23 -7.12
CA ALA A 126 9.56 -14.14 -8.22
C ALA A 126 10.77 -13.68 -9.06
N GLY A 127 11.18 -12.42 -8.92
CA GLY A 127 12.27 -11.80 -9.66
C GLY A 127 13.50 -11.59 -8.77
N GLY A 128 13.80 -10.35 -8.43
CA GLY A 128 15.05 -9.99 -7.77
C GLY A 128 15.26 -10.63 -6.39
N LEU A 129 14.19 -11.03 -5.68
CA LEU A 129 14.29 -11.70 -4.38
C LEU A 129 14.24 -13.24 -4.47
N ALA A 130 14.14 -13.82 -5.67
CA ALA A 130 13.95 -15.26 -5.84
C ALA A 130 15.13 -16.07 -5.27
N GLU A 131 16.36 -15.56 -5.34
CA GLU A 131 17.55 -16.25 -4.80
C GLU A 131 17.55 -16.40 -3.25
N LEU A 132 16.66 -15.67 -2.56
CA LEU A 132 16.49 -15.78 -1.11
C LEU A 132 15.36 -16.75 -0.74
N ALA A 133 14.53 -17.21 -1.70
CA ALA A 133 13.29 -17.94 -1.44
C ALA A 133 13.48 -19.19 -0.57
N ASP A 134 14.53 -19.98 -0.83
CA ASP A 134 14.78 -21.24 -0.12
C ASP A 134 15.56 -21.07 1.18
N SER A 135 15.96 -19.84 1.52
CA SER A 135 16.75 -19.58 2.73
C SER A 135 15.88 -19.59 3.96
N ALA A 136 16.37 -20.15 5.07
CA ALA A 136 15.74 -19.91 6.36
C ALA A 136 15.82 -18.41 6.67
N LEU A 137 14.81 -17.85 7.34
CA LEU A 137 14.81 -16.43 7.68
C LEU A 137 16.04 -16.02 8.51
N ALA A 138 16.55 -16.91 9.37
CA ALA A 138 17.75 -16.69 10.17
C ALA A 138 19.04 -16.64 9.35
N ASP A 139 19.06 -17.27 8.16
CA ASP A 139 20.25 -17.33 7.28
C ASP A 139 20.36 -16.11 6.36
N ILE A 140 19.35 -15.22 6.38
CA ILE A 140 19.40 -13.95 5.66
C ILE A 140 20.18 -12.96 6.52
N THR A 141 21.50 -12.99 6.41
CA THR A 141 22.41 -12.13 7.18
C THR A 141 22.65 -10.77 6.52
N PRO A 142 23.10 -9.73 7.25
CA PRO A 142 23.44 -8.43 6.67
C PRO A 142 24.52 -8.50 5.59
N ALA A 143 25.49 -9.43 5.72
CA ALA A 143 26.52 -9.65 4.70
C ALA A 143 25.88 -10.15 3.40
N ARG A 144 25.03 -11.18 3.49
CA ARG A 144 24.33 -11.75 2.33
C ARG A 144 23.42 -10.73 1.64
N VAL A 145 22.70 -9.92 2.40
CA VAL A 145 21.84 -8.85 1.85
C VAL A 145 22.67 -7.80 1.11
N ARG A 146 23.84 -7.41 1.64
CA ARG A 146 24.73 -6.45 0.95
C ARG A 146 25.25 -7.03 -0.37
N ASP A 147 25.66 -8.30 -0.37
CA ASP A 147 26.21 -8.96 -1.58
C ASP A 147 25.14 -9.13 -2.65
N TRP A 148 23.94 -9.59 -2.27
CA TRP A 148 22.77 -9.64 -3.15
C TRP A 148 22.47 -8.26 -3.73
N HIS A 149 22.35 -7.24 -2.87
CA HIS A 149 21.99 -5.89 -3.29
C HIS A 149 23.04 -5.30 -4.24
N ALA A 150 24.33 -5.50 -3.98
CA ALA A 150 25.40 -5.01 -4.85
C ALA A 150 25.29 -5.61 -6.27
N ARG A 151 25.13 -6.93 -6.39
CA ARG A 151 24.92 -7.60 -7.69
C ARG A 151 23.64 -7.12 -8.36
N ARG A 152 22.55 -6.98 -7.61
CA ARG A 152 21.26 -6.53 -8.15
C ARG A 152 21.30 -5.08 -8.62
N ALA A 153 21.98 -4.21 -7.88
CA ALA A 153 22.11 -2.79 -8.18
C ALA A 153 23.02 -2.51 -9.38
N ALA A 154 24.00 -3.38 -9.66
CA ALA A 154 24.83 -3.29 -10.86
C ALA A 154 24.01 -3.41 -12.16
N VAL A 155 22.89 -4.16 -12.13
CA VAL A 155 22.01 -4.37 -13.29
C VAL A 155 20.77 -3.48 -13.24
N ALA A 156 20.17 -3.31 -12.05
CA ALA A 156 18.88 -2.66 -11.88
C ALA A 156 18.82 -1.89 -10.55
N PRO A 157 19.50 -0.73 -10.43
CA PRO A 157 19.66 0.00 -9.15
C PRO A 157 18.33 0.44 -8.52
N THR A 158 17.37 0.88 -9.35
CA THR A 158 16.03 1.25 -8.84
C THR A 158 15.25 0.03 -8.36
N ALA A 159 15.37 -1.10 -9.06
CA ALA A 159 14.70 -2.35 -8.66
C ALA A 159 15.32 -2.90 -7.36
N ALA A 160 16.65 -2.89 -7.26
CA ALA A 160 17.39 -3.34 -6.08
C ALA A 160 16.89 -2.66 -4.79
N GLY A 161 16.78 -1.33 -4.79
CA GLY A 161 16.30 -0.62 -3.61
C GLY A 161 14.80 -0.79 -3.33
N ALA A 162 13.99 -1.01 -4.37
CA ALA A 162 12.56 -1.33 -4.20
C ALA A 162 12.37 -2.74 -3.60
N GLU A 163 13.10 -3.72 -4.09
CA GLU A 163 13.16 -5.09 -3.60
C GLU A 163 13.71 -5.14 -2.17
N ALA A 164 14.77 -4.38 -1.87
CA ALA A 164 15.30 -4.25 -0.51
C ALA A 164 14.27 -3.66 0.46
N ARG A 165 13.45 -2.71 0.00
CA ARG A 165 12.35 -2.15 0.80
C ARG A 165 11.29 -3.19 1.13
N LEU A 166 10.94 -4.05 0.16
CA LEU A 166 10.02 -5.17 0.38
C LEU A 166 10.63 -6.21 1.35
N LEU A 167 11.87 -6.64 1.11
CA LEU A 167 12.58 -7.57 1.98
C LEU A 167 12.63 -7.03 3.42
N ARG A 168 12.98 -5.75 3.59
CA ARG A 168 13.00 -5.09 4.89
C ARG A 168 11.64 -5.12 5.58
N ALA A 169 10.55 -4.88 4.84
CA ALA A 169 9.20 -4.90 5.38
C ALA A 169 8.78 -6.30 5.85
N ILE A 170 9.12 -7.34 5.08
CA ILE A 170 8.85 -8.74 5.42
C ILE A 170 9.65 -9.15 6.67
N LEU A 171 10.96 -8.86 6.71
CA LEU A 171 11.81 -9.22 7.85
C LEU A 171 11.44 -8.45 9.12
N ASN A 172 10.89 -7.23 9.02
CA ASN A 172 10.35 -6.53 10.20
C ASN A 172 9.17 -7.29 10.82
N THR A 173 8.29 -7.88 10.00
CA THR A 173 7.22 -8.72 10.51
C THR A 173 7.78 -9.98 11.17
N ALA A 174 8.78 -10.62 10.57
CA ALA A 174 9.46 -11.76 11.20
C ALA A 174 10.12 -11.41 12.56
N VAL A 175 10.66 -10.19 12.70
CA VAL A 175 11.16 -9.68 14.00
C VAL A 175 10.01 -9.48 15.00
N THR A 176 8.91 -8.87 14.56
CA THR A 176 7.73 -8.64 15.42
C THR A 176 7.12 -9.95 15.90
N ASP A 177 7.13 -10.97 15.04
CA ASP A 177 6.62 -12.31 15.33
C ASP A 177 7.61 -13.16 16.16
N GLY A 178 8.80 -12.63 16.48
CA GLY A 178 9.83 -13.32 17.26
C GLY A 178 10.55 -14.44 16.52
N ILE A 179 10.41 -14.53 15.19
CA ILE A 179 11.04 -15.58 14.36
C ILE A 179 12.55 -15.31 14.18
N ILE A 180 12.92 -14.03 14.08
CA ILE A 180 14.31 -13.58 14.01
C ILE A 180 14.53 -12.42 14.99
N THR A 181 15.76 -12.24 15.46
CA THR A 181 16.09 -11.24 16.49
C THR A 181 16.31 -9.83 15.93
N SER A 182 16.71 -9.72 14.67
CA SER A 182 17.02 -8.44 14.05
C SER A 182 16.78 -8.46 12.53
N ASN A 183 16.62 -7.29 11.94
CA ASN A 183 16.42 -7.15 10.50
C ASN A 183 17.76 -6.97 9.78
N ALA A 184 18.07 -7.86 8.85
CA ALA A 184 19.31 -7.83 8.09
C ALA A 184 19.42 -6.71 7.04
N VAL A 185 18.31 -6.06 6.69
CA VAL A 185 18.31 -5.01 5.66
C VAL A 185 18.56 -3.64 6.29
N ALA A 186 19.77 -3.11 6.03
CA ALA A 186 20.11 -1.75 6.38
C ALA A 186 19.21 -0.73 5.65
N GLY A 187 18.75 0.30 6.35
CA GLY A 187 17.83 1.31 5.78
C GLY A 187 18.38 2.02 4.54
N ALA A 188 19.70 2.21 4.47
CA ALA A 188 20.38 2.82 3.33
C ALA A 188 20.14 2.08 2.01
N LEU A 189 20.04 0.74 2.04
CA LEU A 189 19.80 -0.09 0.85
C LEU A 189 18.40 0.11 0.26
N THR A 190 17.46 0.65 1.04
CA THR A 190 16.08 0.87 0.59
C THR A 190 15.90 2.20 -0.17
N ARG A 191 16.96 3.00 -0.27
CA ARG A 191 16.93 4.29 -0.96
C ARG A 191 17.08 4.07 -2.47
N THR A 192 16.18 4.65 -3.23
CA THR A 192 16.17 4.53 -4.70
C THR A 192 16.14 5.92 -5.31
N THR A 193 17.08 6.20 -6.21
CA THR A 193 17.08 7.40 -7.04
C THR A 193 17.36 6.98 -8.48
N THR A 194 16.51 7.39 -9.42
CA THR A 194 16.68 7.08 -10.85
C THR A 194 17.82 7.89 -11.48
N GLY A 195 18.21 9.01 -10.86
CA GLY A 195 19.27 9.91 -11.34
C GLY A 195 18.85 10.76 -12.55
N THR A 196 17.74 10.42 -13.21
CA THR A 196 17.24 11.16 -14.38
C THR A 196 16.46 12.42 -13.94
N PRO A 197 16.94 13.62 -14.27
CA PRO A 197 16.21 14.85 -14.01
C PRO A 197 14.94 14.88 -14.88
N HIS A 198 13.89 15.48 -14.34
CA HIS A 198 12.63 15.74 -15.02
C HIS A 198 12.05 17.03 -14.44
N ARG A 199 11.24 17.74 -15.22
CA ARG A 199 10.63 19.00 -14.83
C ARG A 199 9.26 19.18 -15.48
N PRO A 200 8.42 20.07 -14.94
CA PRO A 200 7.26 20.59 -15.67
C PRO A 200 7.68 21.17 -17.04
N PRO A 201 6.82 21.09 -18.07
CA PRO A 201 7.05 21.82 -19.32
C PRO A 201 6.97 23.34 -19.09
N THR A 202 7.61 24.11 -19.98
CA THR A 202 7.29 25.54 -20.14
C THR A 202 5.95 25.71 -20.86
N HIS A 203 5.42 26.93 -20.89
CA HIS A 203 4.20 27.23 -21.66
C HIS A 203 4.39 26.96 -23.16
N ASP A 204 5.54 27.33 -23.73
CA ASP A 204 5.86 27.09 -25.14
C ASP A 204 6.03 25.60 -25.47
N GLU A 205 6.68 24.84 -24.59
CA GLU A 205 6.79 23.39 -24.73
C GLU A 205 5.41 22.71 -24.64
N LEU A 206 4.54 23.16 -23.72
CA LEU A 206 3.17 22.66 -23.63
C LEU A 206 2.37 23.00 -24.89
N ALA A 207 2.54 24.19 -25.45
CA ALA A 207 1.91 24.58 -26.71
C ALA A 207 2.39 23.70 -27.88
N ALA A 208 3.70 23.45 -27.98
CA ALA A 208 4.29 22.56 -28.97
C ALA A 208 3.75 21.13 -28.85
N ILE A 209 3.67 20.61 -27.62
CA ILE A 209 3.04 19.31 -27.31
C ILE A 209 1.59 19.27 -27.81
N LEU A 210 0.78 20.29 -27.49
CA LEU A 210 -0.65 20.34 -27.85
C LEU A 210 -0.86 20.48 -29.37
N ASN A 211 0.08 21.11 -30.07
CA ASN A 211 0.04 21.25 -31.53
C ASN A 211 0.41 19.94 -32.23
N ALA A 212 1.37 19.18 -31.70
CA ALA A 212 1.87 17.95 -32.30
C ALA A 212 1.09 16.68 -31.91
N ILE A 213 0.47 16.66 -30.72
CA ILE A 213 -0.23 15.46 -30.25
C ILE A 213 -1.48 15.17 -31.09
N GLU A 214 -1.76 13.87 -31.26
CA GLU A 214 -2.97 13.39 -31.93
C GLU A 214 -4.23 14.09 -31.36
N PRO A 215 -5.15 14.61 -32.20
CA PRO A 215 -6.28 15.44 -31.75
C PRO A 215 -7.10 14.86 -30.60
N ARG A 216 -7.37 13.55 -30.62
CA ARG A 216 -8.14 12.84 -29.57
C ARG A 216 -7.48 12.84 -28.19
N PHE A 217 -6.22 13.25 -28.06
CA PHE A 217 -5.51 13.33 -26.79
C PHE A 217 -5.26 14.75 -26.31
N LYS A 218 -5.61 15.79 -27.09
CA LYS A 218 -5.39 17.18 -26.67
C LYS A 218 -6.07 17.50 -25.33
N VAL A 219 -7.32 17.10 -25.18
CA VAL A 219 -8.06 17.29 -23.90
C VAL A 219 -7.47 16.44 -22.77
N ALA A 220 -6.90 15.26 -23.04
CA ALA A 220 -6.22 14.47 -21.99
C ALA A 220 -5.01 15.24 -21.41
N ILE A 221 -4.19 15.84 -22.27
CA ILE A 221 -3.04 16.67 -21.85
C ILE A 221 -3.50 17.89 -21.07
N LEU A 222 -4.57 18.56 -21.52
CA LEU A 222 -5.13 19.72 -20.82
C LEU A 222 -5.72 19.35 -19.44
N LEU A 223 -6.39 18.21 -19.32
CA LEU A 223 -6.88 17.69 -18.04
C LEU A 223 -5.73 17.37 -17.07
N ALA A 224 -4.60 16.88 -17.58
CA ALA A 224 -3.42 16.67 -16.76
C ALA A 224 -2.74 18.00 -16.36
N ALA A 225 -2.60 18.94 -17.31
CA ALA A 225 -1.89 20.21 -17.14
C ALA A 225 -2.67 21.31 -16.38
N TYR A 226 -4.00 21.31 -16.48
CA TYR A 226 -4.87 22.31 -15.83
C TYR A 226 -5.87 21.72 -14.85
N GLY A 227 -6.14 20.41 -14.93
CA GLY A 227 -6.96 19.69 -13.96
C GLY A 227 -6.16 18.88 -12.94
N ALA A 228 -4.83 18.78 -13.13
CA ALA A 228 -3.96 17.91 -12.35
C ALA A 228 -4.36 16.43 -12.36
N LEU A 229 -5.11 15.94 -13.34
CA LEU A 229 -5.53 14.54 -13.38
C LEU A 229 -4.34 13.60 -13.65
N ARG A 230 -4.34 12.44 -12.99
CA ARG A 230 -3.39 11.34 -13.32
C ARG A 230 -3.85 10.59 -14.56
N ILE A 231 -2.94 9.94 -15.28
CA ILE A 231 -3.27 9.03 -16.39
C ILE A 231 -4.37 8.01 -16.08
N SER A 232 -4.31 7.38 -14.90
CA SER A 232 -5.32 6.41 -14.50
C SER A 232 -6.69 7.06 -14.23
N GLU A 233 -6.72 8.35 -13.88
CA GLU A 233 -7.94 9.13 -13.61
C GLU A 233 -8.58 9.60 -14.92
N TRP A 234 -7.84 10.33 -15.76
CA TRP A 234 -8.42 10.86 -17.01
C TRP A 234 -8.82 9.74 -17.98
N ARG A 235 -8.08 8.62 -18.00
CA ARG A 235 -8.44 7.43 -18.78
C ARG A 235 -9.79 6.85 -18.40
N ALA A 236 -10.17 6.97 -17.13
CA ALA A 236 -11.40 6.40 -16.59
C ALA A 236 -12.59 7.36 -16.63
N LEU A 237 -12.38 8.59 -17.12
CA LEU A 237 -13.44 9.58 -17.23
C LEU A 237 -14.47 9.16 -18.27
N ARG A 238 -15.73 9.39 -17.91
CA ARG A 238 -16.91 9.22 -18.75
C ARG A 238 -17.58 10.55 -19.00
N ARG A 239 -18.43 10.62 -20.03
CA ARG A 239 -19.19 11.83 -20.37
C ARG A 239 -19.95 12.38 -19.16
N SER A 240 -20.56 11.50 -18.36
CA SER A 240 -21.28 11.83 -17.13
C SER A 240 -20.41 12.46 -16.03
N ASP A 241 -19.09 12.34 -16.11
CA ASP A 241 -18.17 12.92 -15.14
C ASP A 241 -17.86 14.40 -15.44
N LEU A 242 -18.31 14.91 -16.59
CA LEU A 242 -18.24 16.32 -16.96
C LEU A 242 -19.58 17.01 -16.75
N ALA A 243 -19.57 18.15 -16.06
CA ALA A 243 -20.73 19.02 -15.93
C ALA A 243 -20.35 20.43 -16.38
N GLN A 244 -21.22 21.09 -17.15
CA GLN A 244 -21.04 22.49 -17.49
C GLN A 244 -21.59 23.35 -16.35
N ASP A 245 -20.77 24.27 -15.86
CA ASP A 245 -21.15 25.29 -14.89
C ASP A 245 -20.81 26.66 -15.48
N LYS A 246 -21.84 27.42 -15.87
CA LYS A 246 -21.69 28.70 -16.58
C LYS A 246 -20.78 28.56 -17.81
N ASP A 247 -19.62 29.22 -17.79
CA ASP A 247 -18.64 29.32 -18.87
C ASP A 247 -17.55 28.25 -18.82
N ARG A 248 -17.61 27.31 -17.85
CA ARG A 248 -16.57 26.29 -17.64
C ARG A 248 -17.12 24.88 -17.44
N TYR A 249 -16.22 23.91 -17.57
CA TYR A 249 -16.49 22.52 -17.21
C TYR A 249 -15.93 22.19 -15.83
N LEU A 250 -16.75 21.45 -15.07
CA LEU A 250 -16.38 20.77 -13.83
C LEU A 250 -16.11 19.29 -14.15
N VAL A 251 -15.02 18.76 -13.63
CA VAL A 251 -14.58 17.37 -13.83
C VAL A 251 -14.67 16.62 -12.51
N THR A 252 -15.55 15.62 -12.44
CA THR A 252 -15.70 14.77 -11.26
C THR A 252 -14.71 13.61 -11.31
N VAL A 253 -13.64 13.69 -10.53
CA VAL A 253 -12.64 12.61 -10.41
C VAL A 253 -13.07 11.64 -9.32
N ALA A 254 -13.90 10.66 -9.68
CA ALA A 254 -14.43 9.66 -8.74
C ALA A 254 -13.79 8.27 -8.86
N ARG A 255 -13.10 8.00 -9.98
CA ARG A 255 -12.59 6.67 -10.33
C ARG A 255 -11.26 6.74 -11.08
N GLN A 256 -10.56 5.62 -11.11
CA GLN A 256 -9.38 5.41 -11.93
C GLN A 256 -9.38 4.00 -12.52
N ALA A 257 -8.74 3.83 -13.67
CA ALA A 257 -8.57 2.55 -14.36
C ALA A 257 -7.07 2.22 -14.48
N GLN A 258 -6.70 1.01 -14.07
CA GLN A 258 -5.33 0.52 -14.15
C GLN A 258 -5.33 -0.87 -14.79
N HIS A 259 -4.36 -1.12 -15.67
CA HIS A 259 -4.15 -2.45 -16.22
C HIS A 259 -3.23 -3.24 -15.28
N ILE A 260 -3.76 -4.28 -14.64
CA ILE A 260 -3.08 -5.06 -13.60
C ILE A 260 -3.18 -6.53 -13.97
N ALA A 261 -2.05 -7.22 -14.09
CA ALA A 261 -1.99 -8.66 -14.37
C ALA A 261 -2.86 -9.11 -15.57
N GLY A 262 -2.87 -8.31 -16.65
CA GLY A 262 -3.61 -8.63 -17.88
C GLY A 262 -5.09 -8.22 -17.90
N ALA A 263 -5.58 -7.56 -16.86
CA ALA A 263 -6.97 -7.10 -16.79
C ALA A 263 -7.10 -5.63 -16.39
N TRP A 264 -8.16 -4.98 -16.85
CA TRP A 264 -8.53 -3.65 -16.40
C TRP A 264 -9.20 -3.73 -15.02
N VAL A 265 -8.62 -3.04 -14.05
CA VAL A 265 -9.18 -2.88 -12.71
C VAL A 265 -9.61 -1.43 -12.54
N VAL A 266 -10.91 -1.25 -12.32
CA VAL A 266 -11.51 0.06 -12.02
C VAL A 266 -11.74 0.14 -10.51
N GLY A 267 -11.39 1.28 -9.92
CA GLY A 267 -11.63 1.51 -8.52
C GLY A 267 -11.52 2.98 -8.16
N PRO A 268 -11.71 3.34 -6.87
CA PRO A 268 -11.55 4.71 -6.44
C PRO A 268 -10.08 5.18 -6.56
N PRO A 269 -9.86 6.51 -6.57
CA PRO A 269 -8.54 7.09 -6.41
C PRO A 269 -7.74 6.51 -5.24
N LYS A 270 -6.42 6.79 -5.23
CA LYS A 270 -5.49 6.20 -4.26
C LYS A 270 -5.83 6.57 -2.81
N SER A 271 -6.37 7.75 -2.57
CA SER A 271 -6.80 8.22 -1.26
C SER A 271 -8.21 8.81 -1.34
N ALA A 272 -8.79 9.13 -0.18
CA ALA A 272 -10.10 9.79 -0.10
C ALA A 272 -10.06 11.18 -0.75
N GLU A 273 -8.98 11.93 -0.51
CA GLU A 273 -8.69 13.27 -1.07
C GLU A 273 -8.52 13.22 -2.59
N GLY A 274 -8.19 12.05 -3.15
CA GLY A 274 -8.16 11.86 -4.59
C GLY A 274 -9.54 11.97 -5.25
N ARG A 275 -10.63 11.74 -4.49
CA ARG A 275 -12.01 11.99 -4.95
C ARG A 275 -12.31 13.48 -4.84
N ARG A 276 -12.47 14.13 -5.98
CA ARG A 276 -12.61 15.60 -6.04
C ARG A 276 -13.38 16.05 -7.27
N VAL A 277 -13.87 17.28 -7.22
CA VAL A 277 -14.36 18.00 -8.40
C VAL A 277 -13.34 19.06 -8.75
N VAL A 278 -12.95 19.12 -10.02
CA VAL A 278 -11.97 20.09 -10.52
C VAL A 278 -12.65 21.02 -11.50
N ALA A 279 -12.61 22.33 -11.23
CA ALA A 279 -13.06 23.34 -12.17
C ALA A 279 -11.93 23.64 -13.18
N LEU A 280 -12.21 23.50 -14.47
CA LEU A 280 -11.27 23.86 -15.52
C LEU A 280 -11.30 25.38 -15.77
N PRO A 281 -10.19 25.98 -16.24
CA PRO A 281 -10.22 27.34 -16.76
C PRO A 281 -11.26 27.48 -17.88
N ALA A 282 -12.06 28.56 -17.86
CA ALA A 282 -13.13 28.79 -18.84
C ALA A 282 -12.63 28.83 -20.30
N GLY A 283 -11.38 29.27 -20.52
CA GLY A 283 -10.76 29.24 -21.84
C GLY A 283 -10.64 27.84 -22.46
N LEU A 284 -10.75 26.77 -21.67
CA LEU A 284 -10.70 25.39 -22.15
C LEU A 284 -12.07 24.85 -22.59
N SER A 285 -13.18 25.54 -22.31
CA SER A 285 -14.53 25.00 -22.53
C SER A 285 -14.79 24.63 -23.98
N ARG A 286 -14.41 25.50 -24.92
CA ARG A 286 -14.54 25.23 -26.37
C ARG A 286 -13.75 23.99 -26.81
N LEU A 287 -12.59 23.74 -26.20
CA LEU A 287 -11.79 22.56 -26.52
C LEU A 287 -12.43 21.28 -25.96
N VAL A 288 -13.04 21.35 -24.77
CA VAL A 288 -13.80 20.25 -24.18
C VAL A 288 -15.05 19.96 -25.02
N GLU A 289 -15.81 20.98 -25.42
CA GLU A 289 -16.98 20.86 -26.29
C GLU A 289 -16.63 20.18 -27.61
N ALA A 290 -15.59 20.68 -28.30
CA ALA A 290 -15.13 20.12 -29.56
C ALA A 290 -14.67 18.65 -29.43
N HIS A 291 -14.02 18.30 -28.31
CA HIS A 291 -13.66 16.91 -28.03
C HIS A 291 -14.88 16.04 -27.81
N LEU A 292 -15.85 16.51 -27.02
CA LEU A 292 -17.09 15.78 -26.74
C LEU A 292 -17.97 15.57 -27.97
N SER A 293 -17.95 16.50 -28.93
CA SER A 293 -18.71 16.37 -30.19
C SER A 293 -18.02 15.45 -31.19
N THR A 294 -16.69 15.44 -31.22
CA THR A 294 -15.90 14.77 -32.27
C THR A 294 -15.46 13.36 -31.89
N HIS A 295 -15.16 13.13 -30.60
CA HIS A 295 -14.47 11.91 -30.16
C HIS A 295 -15.26 11.06 -29.17
N VAL A 296 -16.39 11.55 -28.65
CA VAL A 296 -17.12 10.91 -27.54
C VAL A 296 -18.58 10.69 -27.91
N SER A 297 -19.05 9.46 -27.73
CA SER A 297 -20.48 9.14 -27.90
C SER A 297 -21.36 9.98 -26.96
N ALA A 298 -22.62 10.19 -27.33
CA ALA A 298 -23.59 10.92 -26.52
C ALA A 298 -24.00 10.15 -25.24
N ALA A 299 -23.72 8.84 -25.17
CA ALA A 299 -24.06 8.02 -24.01
C ALA A 299 -23.37 8.55 -22.73
N PRO A 300 -24.08 8.64 -21.58
CA PRO A 300 -23.50 9.15 -20.34
C PRO A 300 -22.27 8.36 -19.88
N ASP A 301 -22.24 7.06 -20.14
CA ASP A 301 -21.16 6.16 -19.74
C ASP A 301 -20.00 6.07 -20.76
N ALA A 302 -20.09 6.78 -21.89
CA ALA A 302 -19.05 6.82 -22.90
C ALA A 302 -17.73 7.35 -22.33
N LEU A 303 -16.63 6.62 -22.56
CA LEU A 303 -15.30 7.07 -22.18
C LEU A 303 -14.92 8.32 -22.96
N LEU A 304 -14.30 9.29 -22.28
CA LEU A 304 -13.73 10.47 -22.96
C LEU A 304 -12.59 10.08 -23.89
N PHE A 305 -11.86 9.03 -23.55
CA PHE A 305 -10.68 8.56 -24.28
C PHE A 305 -10.79 7.05 -24.52
N PRO A 306 -11.67 6.61 -25.45
CA PRO A 306 -11.82 5.20 -25.75
C PRO A 306 -10.53 4.62 -26.37
N PRO A 307 -10.22 3.34 -26.14
CA PRO A 307 -9.10 2.69 -26.82
C PRO A 307 -9.37 2.65 -28.34
N ALA A 308 -8.35 2.95 -29.14
CA ALA A 308 -8.48 2.86 -30.61
C ALA A 308 -8.60 1.39 -31.09
N ARG A 309 -8.09 0.45 -30.29
CA ARG A 309 -8.16 -1.00 -30.50
C ARG A 309 -8.20 -1.69 -29.13
N GLY A 310 -8.92 -2.80 -29.04
CA GLY A 310 -9.07 -3.60 -27.81
C GLY A 310 -10.31 -3.23 -27.00
N VAL A 311 -10.51 -3.93 -25.88
CA VAL A 311 -11.67 -3.76 -24.98
C VAL A 311 -11.29 -3.01 -23.70
N GLY A 312 -12.23 -2.26 -23.15
CA GLY A 312 -12.06 -1.54 -21.89
C GLY A 312 -11.49 -0.13 -22.09
N PHE A 313 -10.29 0.12 -21.58
CA PHE A 313 -9.71 1.46 -21.50
C PHE A 313 -8.49 1.63 -22.42
N LEU A 314 -8.11 2.87 -22.70
CA LEU A 314 -6.90 3.22 -23.44
C LEU A 314 -5.65 2.60 -22.81
N HIS A 315 -4.89 1.80 -23.54
CA HIS A 315 -3.66 1.18 -23.01
C HIS A 315 -2.49 2.17 -22.94
N ASP A 316 -1.58 2.00 -21.98
CA ASP A 316 -0.40 2.86 -21.79
C ASP A 316 0.42 3.00 -23.08
N ARG A 317 0.60 1.89 -23.80
CA ARG A 317 1.33 1.87 -25.08
C ARG A 317 0.68 2.75 -26.15
N GLN A 318 -0.65 2.67 -26.31
CA GLN A 318 -1.37 3.47 -27.31
C GLN A 318 -1.23 4.97 -27.05
N PHE A 319 -1.22 5.37 -25.77
CA PHE A 319 -0.96 6.76 -25.40
C PHE A 319 0.52 7.13 -25.56
N ALA A 320 1.43 6.24 -25.15
CA ALA A 320 2.87 6.47 -25.21
C ALA A 320 3.35 6.74 -26.64
N ASP A 321 2.79 6.07 -27.65
CA ASP A 321 3.13 6.28 -29.06
C ASP A 321 2.85 7.75 -29.47
N ALA A 322 1.64 8.25 -29.22
CA ALA A 322 1.28 9.64 -29.51
C ALA A 322 2.01 10.66 -28.61
N TRP A 323 2.22 10.31 -27.34
CA TRP A 323 2.93 11.14 -26.38
C TRP A 323 4.41 11.30 -26.72
N ASN A 324 5.06 10.26 -27.25
CA ASN A 324 6.44 10.33 -27.71
C ASN A 324 6.58 11.30 -28.88
N VAL A 325 5.71 11.22 -29.88
CA VAL A 325 5.68 12.15 -31.03
C VAL A 325 5.56 13.60 -30.55
N ALA A 326 4.63 13.86 -29.64
CA ALA A 326 4.42 15.22 -29.13
C ALA A 326 5.63 15.76 -28.35
N ARG A 327 6.32 14.90 -27.58
CA ARG A 327 7.52 15.28 -26.83
C ARG A 327 8.74 15.49 -27.72
N ASP A 328 8.88 14.68 -28.76
CA ASP A 328 9.96 14.83 -29.75
C ASP A 328 9.79 16.17 -30.48
N ALA A 329 8.57 16.50 -30.90
CA ALA A 329 8.25 17.78 -31.54
C ALA A 329 8.50 19.00 -30.62
N ALA A 330 8.32 18.85 -29.31
CA ALA A 330 8.58 19.89 -28.33
C ALA A 330 10.04 19.92 -27.84
N GLY A 331 10.92 19.03 -28.32
CA GLY A 331 12.32 18.98 -27.91
C GLY A 331 12.57 18.51 -26.47
N VAL A 332 11.57 17.95 -25.80
CA VAL A 332 11.63 17.50 -24.38
C VAL A 332 11.84 15.99 -24.23
N ARG A 333 12.09 15.30 -25.34
CA ARG A 333 12.50 13.90 -25.39
C ARG A 333 13.62 13.75 -26.42
N ARG A 334 14.71 13.11 -26.01
CA ARG A 334 15.94 12.99 -26.80
C ARG A 334 16.53 11.58 -26.71
N PRO A 335 17.09 11.03 -27.78
CA PRO A 335 17.80 9.75 -27.69
C PRO A 335 19.02 9.90 -26.78
N ILE A 336 19.30 8.88 -25.99
CA ILE A 336 20.55 8.77 -25.24
C ILE A 336 21.59 8.21 -26.20
N LEU A 337 22.71 8.92 -26.34
CA LEU A 337 23.82 8.53 -27.19
C LEU A 337 24.85 7.75 -26.38
N ASP A 338 25.55 6.81 -27.01
CA ASP A 338 26.71 6.14 -26.42
C ASP A 338 27.99 7.00 -26.54
N ALA A 339 29.14 6.43 -26.19
CA ALA A 339 30.42 7.12 -26.22
C ALA A 339 30.85 7.55 -27.63
N ASP A 340 30.36 6.84 -28.65
CA ASP A 340 30.67 7.09 -30.06
C ASP A 340 29.65 8.04 -30.71
N GLY A 341 28.63 8.48 -29.96
CA GLY A 341 27.58 9.37 -30.43
C GLY A 341 26.39 8.66 -31.07
N GLU A 342 26.33 7.33 -31.00
CA GLU A 342 25.28 6.53 -31.64
C GLU A 342 24.07 6.34 -30.72
N PRO A 343 22.83 6.33 -31.26
CA PRO A 343 21.63 6.14 -30.44
C PRO A 343 21.58 4.77 -29.76
N THR A 344 21.55 4.76 -28.42
CA THR A 344 21.46 3.53 -27.60
C THR A 344 20.10 2.83 -27.66
N GLY A 345 19.13 3.38 -28.40
CA GLY A 345 17.72 3.00 -28.34
C GLY A 345 16.99 3.43 -27.06
N LYS A 346 17.70 4.02 -26.08
CA LYS A 346 17.10 4.62 -24.88
C LYS A 346 16.84 6.10 -25.11
N PHE A 347 15.90 6.66 -24.35
CA PHE A 347 15.52 8.07 -24.44
C PHE A 347 15.56 8.74 -23.07
N GLN A 348 16.14 9.93 -23.04
CA GLN A 348 15.95 10.87 -21.95
C GLN A 348 14.66 11.64 -22.19
N SER A 349 13.90 11.85 -21.12
CA SER A 349 12.65 12.60 -21.14
C SER A 349 12.71 13.67 -20.07
N ASP A 350 12.80 14.92 -20.49
CA ASP A 350 12.82 16.06 -19.57
C ASP A 350 11.41 16.34 -19.03
N VAL A 351 10.38 16.02 -19.83
CA VAL A 351 8.97 16.10 -19.44
C VAL A 351 8.30 14.73 -19.59
N ARG A 352 7.73 14.23 -18.50
CA ARG A 352 6.88 13.03 -18.45
C ARG A 352 5.42 13.46 -18.33
N GLU A 353 4.49 12.56 -18.59
CA GLU A 353 3.05 12.84 -18.42
C GLU A 353 2.74 13.30 -16.98
N HIS A 354 3.40 12.67 -15.99
CA HIS A 354 3.22 13.04 -14.59
C HIS A 354 3.71 14.46 -14.27
N ASP A 355 4.61 15.02 -15.08
CA ASP A 355 5.14 16.36 -14.84
C ASP A 355 4.17 17.46 -15.32
N LEU A 356 3.14 17.12 -16.13
CA LEU A 356 2.01 18.00 -16.40
C LEU A 356 1.22 18.33 -15.14
N ARG A 357 1.15 17.38 -14.20
CA ARG A 357 0.52 17.62 -12.91
C ARG A 357 1.36 18.55 -12.03
N ALA A 358 2.68 18.49 -12.17
CA ALA A 358 3.59 19.43 -11.50
C ALA A 358 3.43 20.85 -12.07
N PHE A 359 3.26 20.97 -13.39
CA PHE A 359 2.87 22.24 -14.04
C PHE A 359 1.57 22.80 -13.46
N ALA A 360 0.53 21.96 -13.36
CA ALA A 360 -0.76 22.34 -12.77
C ALA A 360 -0.59 22.85 -11.32
N ALA A 361 0.20 22.15 -10.52
CA ALA A 361 0.46 22.50 -9.12
C ALA A 361 1.15 23.87 -9.00
N THR A 362 2.17 24.11 -9.82
CA THR A 362 2.90 25.38 -9.85
C THR A 362 2.00 26.53 -10.26
N LEU A 363 1.23 26.39 -11.35
CA LEU A 363 0.30 27.42 -11.80
C LEU A 363 -0.78 27.72 -10.76
N HIS A 364 -1.35 26.69 -10.13
CA HIS A 364 -2.38 26.87 -9.11
C HIS A 364 -1.84 27.61 -7.87
N ALA A 365 -0.61 27.30 -7.44
CA ALA A 365 0.04 28.06 -6.37
C ALA A 365 0.33 29.51 -6.80
N GLN A 366 0.83 29.71 -8.02
CA GLN A 366 1.13 31.03 -8.59
C GLN A 366 -0.14 31.86 -8.87
N SER A 367 -1.33 31.27 -8.97
CA SER A 367 -2.58 32.04 -9.03
C SER A 367 -2.99 32.59 -7.66
N GLY A 368 -2.27 32.25 -6.59
CA GLY A 368 -2.52 32.74 -5.23
C GLY A 368 -3.28 31.76 -4.35
N ALA A 369 -3.44 30.51 -4.78
CA ALA A 369 -4.09 29.50 -3.96
C ALA A 369 -3.27 29.19 -2.71
N THR A 370 -3.96 29.03 -1.59
CA THR A 370 -3.39 28.53 -0.35
C THR A 370 -2.88 27.09 -0.52
N LEU A 371 -2.05 26.64 0.41
CA LEU A 371 -1.59 25.25 0.46
C LEU A 371 -2.79 24.28 0.53
N ARG A 372 -3.83 24.59 1.30
CA ARG A 372 -5.03 23.72 1.45
C ARG A 372 -5.81 23.62 0.14
N GLU A 373 -6.01 24.74 -0.55
CA GLU A 373 -6.69 24.75 -1.85
C GLU A 373 -5.88 23.97 -2.89
N THR A 374 -4.56 24.16 -2.92
CA THR A 374 -3.66 23.38 -3.80
C THR A 374 -3.69 21.90 -3.48
N MET A 375 -3.69 21.51 -2.20
CA MET A 375 -3.84 20.11 -1.80
C MET A 375 -5.18 19.51 -2.25
N SER A 376 -6.28 20.27 -2.14
CA SER A 376 -7.60 19.85 -2.61
C SER A 376 -7.66 19.70 -4.12
N PHE A 377 -7.13 20.68 -4.86
CA PHE A 377 -7.02 20.66 -6.33
C PHE A 377 -6.22 19.46 -6.84
N LEU A 378 -5.09 19.17 -6.18
CA LEU A 378 -4.24 18.03 -6.50
C LEU A 378 -4.87 16.71 -6.00
N GLY A 379 -5.62 16.70 -4.91
CA GLY A 379 -6.00 15.47 -4.20
C GLY A 379 -4.79 14.83 -3.52
N HIS A 380 -4.00 15.63 -2.80
CA HIS A 380 -2.91 15.18 -1.95
C HIS A 380 -3.37 14.98 -0.51
N SER A 381 -3.03 13.83 0.07
CA SER A 381 -3.32 13.51 1.47
C SER A 381 -2.25 14.01 2.45
N THR A 382 -1.10 14.48 1.95
CA THR A 382 0.02 14.95 2.79
C THR A 382 0.56 16.29 2.30
N THR A 383 0.99 17.13 3.25
CA THR A 383 1.60 18.45 2.98
C THR A 383 2.94 18.30 2.26
N ALA A 384 3.75 17.32 2.63
CA ALA A 384 5.04 17.05 2.00
C ALA A 384 4.91 16.82 0.48
N ALA A 385 3.83 16.15 0.02
CA ALA A 385 3.58 15.95 -1.40
C ALA A 385 3.19 17.25 -2.13
N ALA A 386 2.58 18.22 -1.44
CA ALA A 386 2.22 19.50 -2.02
C ALA A 386 3.39 20.51 -2.01
N LEU A 387 4.18 20.54 -0.93
CA LEU A 387 5.34 21.42 -0.79
C LEU A 387 6.42 21.17 -1.85
N ALA A 388 6.56 19.93 -2.33
CA ALA A 388 7.47 19.57 -3.41
C ALA A 388 7.29 20.42 -4.70
N TYR A 389 6.11 21.04 -4.90
CA TYR A 389 5.79 21.85 -6.07
C TYR A 389 5.72 23.36 -5.79
N GLN A 390 5.87 23.79 -4.54
CA GLN A 390 5.79 25.21 -4.13
C GLN A 390 7.15 25.91 -4.09
N HIS A 391 8.23 25.22 -4.46
CA HIS A 391 9.57 25.79 -4.49
C HIS A 391 9.78 26.67 -5.72
N ALA A 392 9.36 27.94 -5.63
CA ALA A 392 10.09 29.15 -6.07
C ALA A 392 9.15 30.28 -6.56
N ALA A 393 9.37 31.49 -6.04
CA ALA A 393 9.83 32.65 -6.82
C ALA A 393 10.03 33.85 -5.87
N ASP A 394 11.26 34.39 -5.77
CA ASP A 394 11.57 35.56 -4.94
C ASP A 394 10.78 36.81 -5.36
N ASP A 395 10.38 36.91 -6.64
CA ASP A 395 9.52 37.99 -7.15
C ASP A 395 8.08 37.92 -6.63
N ARG A 396 7.60 36.72 -6.26
CA ARG A 396 6.24 36.52 -5.76
C ARG A 396 6.04 37.07 -4.35
N LEU A 397 7.11 37.16 -3.56
CA LEU A 397 7.02 37.69 -2.20
C LEU A 397 6.64 39.18 -2.21
N ARG A 398 7.10 39.94 -3.22
CA ARG A 398 6.71 41.35 -3.41
C ARG A 398 5.24 41.48 -3.79
N GLU A 399 4.76 40.72 -4.78
CA GLU A 399 3.33 40.72 -5.17
C GLU A 399 2.41 40.31 -4.01
N ILE A 400 2.83 39.36 -3.17
CA ILE A 400 2.06 38.94 -1.98
C ILE A 400 2.05 40.06 -0.94
N ALA A 401 3.19 40.72 -0.70
CA ALA A 401 3.28 41.85 0.21
C ALA A 401 2.38 43.02 -0.26
N ASP A 402 2.36 43.32 -1.55
CA ASP A 402 1.53 44.39 -2.13
C ASP A 402 0.02 44.13 -2.00
N ARG A 403 -0.39 42.87 -1.83
CA ARG A 403 -1.80 42.50 -1.57
C ARG A 403 -2.19 42.57 -0.08
N MET A 404 -1.23 42.79 0.81
CA MET A 404 -1.52 42.93 2.24
C MET A 404 -2.26 44.23 2.50
N THR A 405 -3.41 44.15 3.16
CA THR A 405 -4.19 45.33 3.53
C THR A 405 -3.50 46.02 4.69
N LEU A 406 -3.15 47.30 4.52
CA LEU A 406 -2.66 48.13 5.62
C LEU A 406 -3.83 48.69 6.43
N PRO A 407 -3.73 48.80 7.76
CA PRO A 407 -4.70 49.55 8.54
C PRO A 407 -4.71 51.02 8.10
N VAL A 408 -5.88 51.65 8.13
CA VAL A 408 -5.96 53.11 7.95
C VAL A 408 -5.29 53.75 9.17
N LEU A 409 -4.15 54.39 8.95
CA LEU A 409 -3.47 55.18 9.97
C LEU A 409 -4.08 56.59 9.95
N THR A 410 -4.77 56.95 11.03
CA THR A 410 -5.31 58.31 11.28
C THR A 410 -4.25 59.25 11.80
#